data_AF-A0A6I4MCW3-F1
#
_entry.id   AF-A0A6I4MCW3-F1
#
_cell.length_a   1.000
_cell.length_b   1.000
_cell.length_c   1.000
_cell.angle_alpha   90.00
_cell.angle_beta   90.00
_cell.angle_gamma   90.00
#
_symmetry.space_group_name_H-M   'P 1'
#
loop_
_entity.id
_entity.type
_entity.pdbx_description
1 polymer ?
#
loop_
_entity_poly.entity_id
_entity_poly.type
_entity_poly.pdbx_seq_one_letter_code
_entity_poly.pdbx_strand_id
1 'polypeptide(L)'
;MTQAPLRCGPRPADAFRPADALLPAALDLVRPCPARADFIELCFTTPEGPFQWCFSDPARDEEPVEEHGDGPLALAIGPYGVQAHHVRGGGPALGPAIQPGAALPMILAGAEVLIMSRLVTANR
;
A
#
# COMPACT_ATOMS: atom_id res chain seq x y z
N MET A 1 24.87 22.97 34.96
CA MET A 1 24.85 22.14 33.73
C MET A 1 23.59 21.29 33.80
N THR A 2 22.52 21.68 33.12
CA THR A 2 21.21 21.01 33.22
C THR A 2 20.83 20.52 31.83
N GLN A 3 20.96 19.22 31.61
CA GLN A 3 20.60 18.55 30.37
C GLN A 3 19.09 18.27 30.42
N ALA A 4 18.32 18.95 29.59
CA ALA A 4 16.91 18.66 29.40
C ALA A 4 16.76 17.33 28.64
N PRO A 5 15.82 16.44 29.02
CA PRO A 5 15.57 15.24 28.26
C PRO A 5 14.92 15.59 26.92
N LEU A 6 15.50 15.07 25.84
CA LEU A 6 14.91 15.05 24.51
C LEU A 6 13.55 14.36 24.60
N ARG A 7 12.47 15.16 24.60
CA ARG A 7 11.13 14.63 24.44
C ARG A 7 11.04 14.04 23.03
N CYS A 8 11.09 12.71 22.93
CA CYS A 8 10.44 11.99 21.84
C CYS A 8 8.93 12.25 21.95
N GLY A 9 8.49 13.40 21.44
CA GLY A 9 7.09 13.57 21.09
C GLY A 9 6.73 12.50 20.04
N PRO A 10 5.48 12.01 20.03
CA PRO A 10 5.04 11.20 18.91
C PRO A 10 5.29 12.01 17.64
N ARG A 11 6.05 11.44 16.68
CA ARG A 11 6.11 11.99 15.32
C ARG A 11 4.65 12.17 14.89
N PRO A 12 4.26 13.32 14.33
CA PRO A 12 2.95 13.41 13.71
C PRO A 12 2.93 12.28 12.69
N ALA A 13 2.09 11.27 12.93
CA ALA A 13 1.61 10.42 11.88
C ALA A 13 1.09 11.41 10.84
N ASP A 14 1.78 11.49 9.70
CA ASP A 14 1.41 12.36 8.60
C ASP A 14 -0.06 12.10 8.35
N ALA A 15 -0.88 13.04 8.81
CA ALA A 15 -2.30 12.85 8.87
C ALA A 15 -2.73 12.70 7.43
N PHE A 16 -3.25 11.52 7.09
CA PHE A 16 -4.07 11.30 5.92
C PHE A 16 -4.95 12.53 5.77
N ARG A 17 -4.63 13.40 4.81
CA ARG A 17 -5.37 14.64 4.65
C ARG A 17 -6.77 14.19 4.25
N PRO A 18 -7.84 14.74 4.86
CA PRO A 18 -9.22 14.33 4.55
C PRO A 18 -9.66 14.62 3.09
N ALA A 19 -8.76 15.14 2.24
CA ALA A 19 -8.96 15.33 0.81
C ALA A 19 -8.46 14.16 -0.06
N ASP A 20 -7.75 13.19 0.52
CA ASP A 20 -7.32 11.98 -0.17
C ASP A 20 -8.45 10.94 -0.06
N ALA A 21 -9.13 10.67 -1.18
CA ALA A 21 -10.19 9.67 -1.21
C ALA A 21 -9.57 8.28 -1.42
N LEU A 22 -10.11 7.25 -0.77
CA LEU A 22 -9.80 5.86 -1.08
C LEU A 22 -10.80 5.34 -2.10
N LEU A 23 -10.31 4.89 -3.25
CA LEU A 23 -11.11 4.36 -4.34
C LEU A 23 -11.06 2.84 -4.33
N PRO A 24 -12.20 2.15 -4.49
CA PRO A 24 -12.17 0.71 -4.72
C PRO A 24 -11.39 0.40 -5.99
N ALA A 25 -10.55 -0.61 -5.93
CA ALA A 25 -9.68 -1.03 -7.01
C ALA A 25 -9.86 -2.52 -7.28
N ALA A 26 -10.14 -2.86 -8.53
CA ALA A 26 -10.16 -4.24 -8.98
C ALA A 26 -8.79 -4.58 -9.59
N LEU A 27 -8.18 -5.68 -9.15
CA LEU A 27 -7.01 -6.22 -9.81
C LEU A 27 -7.44 -6.80 -11.17
N ASP A 28 -6.94 -6.22 -12.26
CA ASP A 28 -7.30 -6.58 -13.63
C ASP A 28 -6.28 -7.55 -14.24
N LEU A 29 -5.00 -7.24 -14.06
CA LEU A 29 -3.90 -8.01 -14.66
C LEU A 29 -2.69 -8.06 -13.74
N VAL A 30 -2.02 -9.21 -13.74
CA VAL A 30 -0.69 -9.41 -13.16
C VAL A 30 0.26 -9.79 -14.30
N ARG A 31 1.37 -9.07 -14.45
CA ARG A 31 2.34 -9.31 -15.53
C ARG A 31 3.78 -9.07 -15.07
N PRO A 32 4.81 -9.52 -15.81
CA PRO A 32 6.18 -9.11 -15.54
C PRO A 32 6.34 -7.59 -15.62
N CYS A 33 7.07 -6.98 -14.69
CA CYS A 33 7.29 -5.54 -14.69
C CYS A 33 8.21 -5.15 -15.88
N PRO A 34 7.80 -4.20 -16.74
CA PRO A 34 8.57 -3.85 -17.94
C PRO A 34 9.94 -3.23 -17.63
N ALA A 35 10.08 -2.63 -16.45
CA ALA A 35 11.32 -1.98 -16.02
C ALA A 35 12.35 -2.95 -15.43
N ARG A 36 11.92 -4.09 -14.89
CA ARG A 36 12.75 -5.00 -14.10
C ARG A 36 12.26 -6.44 -14.21
N ALA A 37 13.15 -7.32 -14.66
CA ALA A 37 12.85 -8.74 -14.91
C ALA A 37 12.58 -9.54 -13.62
N ASP A 38 13.06 -9.05 -12.48
CA ASP A 38 12.86 -9.64 -11.15
C ASP A 38 11.61 -9.11 -10.43
N PHE A 39 10.77 -8.35 -11.14
CA PHE A 39 9.60 -7.70 -10.58
C PHE A 39 8.35 -8.13 -11.33
N ILE A 40 7.23 -8.19 -10.62
CA ILE A 40 5.89 -8.29 -11.19
C ILE A 40 5.20 -6.94 -11.08
N GLU A 41 4.28 -6.66 -11.99
CA GLU A 41 3.43 -5.48 -12.01
C GLU A 41 1.97 -5.90 -11.79
N LEU A 42 1.35 -5.29 -10.79
CA LEU A 42 -0.09 -5.37 -10.56
C LEU A 42 -0.76 -4.19 -11.26
N CYS A 43 -1.71 -4.49 -12.13
CA CYS A 43 -2.53 -3.50 -12.84
C CYS A 43 -3.92 -3.49 -12.23
N PHE A 44 -4.29 -2.36 -11.65
CA PHE A 44 -5.59 -2.12 -11.04
C PHE A 44 -6.44 -1.22 -11.90
N THR A 45 -7.74 -1.50 -11.95
CA THR A 45 -8.76 -0.59 -12.48
C THR A 45 -9.47 0.08 -11.31
N THR A 46 -9.51 1.41 -11.33
CA THR A 46 -10.29 2.22 -10.38
C THR A 46 -11.32 3.06 -11.14
N PRO A 47 -12.35 3.61 -10.46
CA PRO A 47 -13.29 4.55 -11.07
C PRO A 47 -12.64 5.78 -11.71
N GLU A 48 -11.46 6.18 -11.24
CA GLU A 48 -10.72 7.34 -11.75
C GLU A 48 -9.68 6.96 -12.83
N GLY A 49 -9.50 5.67 -13.11
CA GLY A 49 -8.58 5.17 -14.13
C GLY A 49 -7.67 4.05 -13.65
N PRO A 50 -6.75 3.59 -14.51
CA PRO A 50 -5.84 2.51 -14.17
C PRO A 50 -4.72 2.98 -13.23
N PHE A 51 -4.28 2.08 -12.37
CA PHE A 51 -3.12 2.27 -11.52
C PHE A 51 -2.21 1.05 -11.62
N GLN A 52 -0.90 1.26 -11.66
CA GLN A 52 0.10 0.20 -11.78
C GLN A 52 1.05 0.25 -10.61
N TRP A 53 1.43 -0.92 -10.09
CA TRP A 53 2.41 -1.00 -9.03
C TRP A 53 3.31 -2.22 -9.20
N CYS A 54 4.62 -2.00 -9.26
CA CYS A 54 5.61 -3.08 -9.37
C CYS A 54 6.14 -3.52 -8.00
N PHE A 55 6.31 -4.83 -7.85
CA PHE A 55 6.84 -5.52 -6.66
C PHE A 55 7.98 -6.43 -7.06
N SER A 56 8.95 -6.67 -6.16
CA SER A 56 9.86 -7.80 -6.31
C SER A 56 9.06 -9.10 -6.41
N ASP A 57 9.45 -9.99 -7.32
CA ASP A 57 8.80 -11.28 -7.50
C ASP A 57 8.96 -12.16 -6.24
N PRO A 58 7.86 -12.49 -5.55
CA PRO A 58 7.91 -13.21 -4.28
C PRO A 58 8.38 -14.66 -4.45
N ALA A 59 8.36 -15.24 -5.66
CA ALA A 59 8.91 -16.58 -5.89
C ALA A 59 10.42 -16.66 -5.63
N ARG A 60 11.09 -15.51 -5.41
CA ARG A 60 12.51 -15.41 -5.10
C ARG A 60 12.79 -15.09 -3.63
N ASP A 61 11.77 -14.71 -2.86
CA ASP A 61 11.87 -14.37 -1.44
C ASP A 61 11.16 -15.48 -0.63
N GLU A 62 11.93 -16.50 -0.20
CA GLU A 62 11.44 -17.77 0.36
C GLU A 62 10.87 -17.71 1.80
N GLU A 63 10.62 -16.52 2.36
CA GLU A 63 10.14 -16.40 3.74
C GLU A 63 8.61 -16.20 3.76
N PRO A 64 7.81 -17.21 4.17
CA PRO A 64 6.36 -17.10 4.26
C PRO A 64 6.01 -16.06 5.33
N VAL A 65 5.42 -14.95 4.92
CA VAL A 65 4.89 -13.96 5.87
C VAL A 65 3.59 -14.50 6.44
N GLU A 66 3.52 -14.67 7.76
CA GLU A 66 2.33 -15.15 8.46
C GLU A 66 1.10 -14.26 8.15
N GLU A 67 0.10 -14.85 7.49
CA GLU A 67 -1.17 -14.22 7.11
C GLU A 67 -1.95 -13.73 8.34
N HIS A 68 -1.95 -12.44 8.62
CA HIS A 68 -2.84 -11.90 9.65
C HIS A 68 -3.40 -10.53 9.26
N GLY A 69 -4.48 -10.53 8.48
CA GLY A 69 -5.35 -9.38 8.33
C GLY A 69 -6.54 -9.65 7.40
N ASP A 70 -7.67 -10.05 7.98
CA ASP A 70 -8.94 -10.36 7.29
C ASP A 70 -9.71 -9.08 6.89
N GLY A 71 -9.01 -8.10 6.29
CA GLY A 71 -9.58 -6.77 6.05
C GLY A 71 -9.01 -6.07 4.82
N PRO A 72 -9.70 -5.03 4.33
CA PRO A 72 -9.29 -4.34 3.13
C PRO A 72 -7.90 -3.73 3.27
N LEU A 73 -7.16 -3.78 2.18
CA LEU A 73 -5.86 -3.16 2.02
C LEU A 73 -6.03 -1.80 1.35
N ALA A 74 -5.30 -0.80 1.80
CA ALA A 74 -5.25 0.51 1.18
C ALA A 74 -3.84 0.80 0.68
N LEU A 75 -3.74 1.22 -0.58
CA LEU A 75 -2.52 1.73 -1.19
C LEU A 75 -2.50 3.25 -1.07
N ALA A 76 -1.49 3.79 -0.40
CA ALA A 76 -1.36 5.21 -0.13
C ALA A 76 0.07 5.70 -0.36
N ILE A 77 0.24 7.02 -0.47
CA ILE A 77 1.58 7.63 -0.54
C ILE A 77 2.13 7.71 0.89
N GLY A 78 3.17 6.94 1.16
CA GLY A 78 3.99 7.04 2.36
C GLY A 78 5.26 7.86 2.14
N PRO A 79 6.10 8.01 3.19
CA PRO A 79 7.33 8.80 3.13
C PRO A 79 8.37 8.29 2.13
N TYR A 80 8.25 7.03 1.69
CA TYR A 80 9.19 6.38 0.77
C TYR A 80 8.54 5.98 -0.57
N GLY A 81 7.37 6.52 -0.89
CA GLY A 81 6.60 6.17 -2.08
C GLY A 81 5.32 5.40 -1.75
N VAL A 82 4.85 4.57 -2.67
CA VAL A 82 3.61 3.80 -2.50
C VAL A 82 3.78 2.75 -1.40
N GLN A 83 2.85 2.71 -0.45
CA GLN A 83 2.82 1.78 0.66
C GLN A 83 1.44 1.14 0.80
N ALA A 84 1.41 -0.13 1.19
CA ALA A 84 0.18 -0.84 1.55
C ALA A 84 -0.11 -0.67 3.05
N HIS A 85 -1.38 -0.58 3.43
CA HIS A 85 -1.83 -0.41 4.80
C HIS A 85 -3.07 -1.29 5.04
N HIS A 86 -3.25 -1.82 6.25
CA HIS A 86 -4.56 -2.36 6.64
C HIS A 86 -5.53 -1.22 6.88
N VAL A 87 -6.77 -1.34 6.42
CA VAL A 87 -7.84 -0.39 6.75
C VAL A 87 -8.42 -0.75 8.12
N ARG A 88 -8.50 0.23 9.04
CA ARG A 88 -9.08 0.01 10.37
C ARG A 88 -10.54 0.44 10.44
N GLY A 89 -11.40 -0.46 10.93
CA GLY A 89 -12.71 -0.11 11.49
C GLY A 89 -13.73 0.48 10.50
N GLY A 90 -13.71 0.05 9.24
CA GLY A 90 -14.71 0.46 8.24
C GLY A 90 -14.71 1.94 7.85
N GLY A 91 -13.67 2.68 8.22
CA GLY A 91 -13.48 4.10 7.88
C GLY A 91 -12.19 4.36 7.10
N PRO A 92 -11.90 5.63 6.74
CA PRO A 92 -10.71 6.00 5.94
C PRO A 92 -9.39 5.95 6.74
N ALA A 93 -9.38 5.38 7.94
CA ALA A 93 -8.22 5.35 8.81
C ALA A 93 -7.26 4.23 8.39
N LEU A 94 -6.08 4.63 7.92
CA LEU A 94 -4.99 3.73 7.60
C LEU A 94 -4.33 3.21 8.88
N GLY A 95 -4.16 1.89 8.95
CA GLY A 95 -3.31 1.21 9.91
C GLY A 95 -1.83 1.38 9.59
N PRO A 96 -0.95 0.65 10.31
CA PRO A 96 0.48 0.67 10.00
C PRO A 96 0.74 0.21 8.57
N ALA A 97 1.82 0.72 7.99
CA ALA A 97 2.29 0.26 6.68
C ALA A 97 2.70 -1.21 6.76
N ILE A 98 2.32 -1.96 5.73
CA ILE A 98 2.61 -3.36 5.52
C ILE A 98 3.74 -3.46 4.51
N GLN A 99 4.63 -4.44 4.69
CA GLN A 99 5.68 -4.70 3.73
C GLN A 99 5.09 -5.21 2.40
N PRO A 100 5.67 -4.81 1.24
CA PRO A 100 5.19 -5.27 -0.06
C PRO A 100 5.13 -6.80 -0.20
N GLY A 101 6.10 -7.52 0.36
CA GLY A 101 6.12 -9.00 0.37
C GLY A 101 4.99 -9.65 1.17
N ALA A 102 4.37 -8.92 2.09
CA ALA A 102 3.21 -9.38 2.85
C ALA A 102 1.89 -8.94 2.20
N ALA A 103 1.85 -7.73 1.64
CA ALA A 103 0.68 -7.21 0.96
C ALA A 103 0.38 -7.95 -0.35
N LEU A 104 1.43 -8.34 -1.09
CA LEU A 104 1.28 -8.98 -2.39
C LEU A 104 0.52 -10.32 -2.33
N PRO A 105 0.89 -11.30 -1.47
CA PRO A 105 0.12 -12.54 -1.31
C PRO A 105 -1.35 -12.28 -0.98
N MET A 106 -1.64 -11.31 -0.11
CA MET A 106 -3.02 -10.96 0.24
C MET A 106 -3.81 -10.41 -0.95
N ILE A 107 -3.19 -9.54 -1.75
CA ILE A 107 -3.81 -9.00 -2.97
C ILE A 107 -4.09 -10.13 -3.98
N LEU A 108 -3.10 -11.02 -4.17
CA LEU A 108 -3.24 -12.17 -5.07
C LEU A 108 -4.27 -13.20 -4.58
N ALA A 109 -4.46 -13.31 -3.26
CA ALA A 109 -5.51 -14.12 -2.64
C ALA A 109 -6.91 -13.48 -2.75
N GLY A 110 -7.02 -12.28 -3.33
CA GLY A 110 -8.29 -11.60 -3.58
C GLY A 110 -8.75 -10.67 -2.46
N ALA A 111 -7.84 -10.19 -1.61
CA ALA A 111 -8.16 -9.15 -0.63
C ALA A 111 -8.78 -7.92 -1.31
N GLU A 112 -9.75 -7.28 -0.66
CA GLU A 112 -10.29 -6.01 -1.14
C GLU A 112 -9.19 -4.93 -1.13
N VAL A 113 -8.99 -4.26 -2.26
CA VAL A 113 -7.98 -3.22 -2.41
C VAL A 113 -8.64 -1.86 -2.61
N LEU A 114 -8.18 -0.89 -1.84
CA LEU A 114 -8.49 0.52 -1.96
C LEU A 114 -7.23 1.27 -2.40
N ILE A 115 -7.35 2.26 -3.27
CA ILE A 115 -6.22 3.05 -3.77
C ILE A 115 -6.51 4.53 -3.55
N MET A 116 -5.55 5.23 -2.98
CA MET A 116 -5.64 6.68 -2.79
C MET A 116 -5.76 7.39 -4.14
N SER A 117 -6.78 8.22 -4.34
CA SER A 117 -7.09 8.86 -5.63
C SER A 117 -5.91 9.65 -6.22
N ARG A 118 -5.07 10.24 -5.35
CA ARG A 118 -3.83 10.92 -5.78
C ARG A 118 -2.81 10.00 -6.44
N LEU A 119 -2.80 8.71 -6.12
CA LEU A 119 -1.95 7.74 -6.82
C LEU A 119 -2.44 7.50 -8.25
N VAL A 120 -3.75 7.44 -8.45
CA VAL A 120 -4.36 7.25 -9.78
C VAL A 120 -4.14 8.49 -10.65
N THR A 121 -4.38 9.67 -10.10
CA THR A 121 -4.22 10.93 -10.83
C THR A 121 -2.76 11.28 -11.14
N ALA A 122 -1.82 10.91 -10.27
CA ALA A 122 -0.38 11.12 -10.52
C ALA A 122 0.22 10.12 -11.53
N ASN A 123 -0.48 9.02 -11.82
CA ASN A 123 -0.04 7.99 -12.76
C ASN A 123 -0.56 8.22 -14.20
N ARG A 124 -1.28 9.33 -14.44
CA ARG A 124 -1.69 9.79 -15.77
C ARG A 124 -0.68 10.79 -16.34
#